data_AF-A0A961ICD6-F1
#
_entry.id   AF-A0A961ICD6-F1
#
_cell.length_a   1.000
_cell.length_b   1.000
_cell.length_c   1.000
_cell.angle_alpha   90.00
_cell.angle_beta   90.00
_cell.angle_gamma   90.00
#
_symmetry.space_group_name_H-M   'P 1'
#
loop_
_entity.id
_entity.type
_entity.pdbx_description
1 polymer ?
#
loop_
_entity_poly.entity_id
_entity_poly.type
_entity_poly.pdbx_seq_one_letter_code
_entity_poly.pdbx_strand_id
1 'polypeptide(L)'
;MQALDALPIDLNSVVVERVSALWQHAGLALDLNVIDAQHAWLVALVLELEWTLIHEPTEIPDRFRVILHEAGEYANEHFSVEEQLMHAFNYNEETKHIKSHRKFVQILGQLAGGEQITSREDGERLYRYLRKWLIQHILVEDRKYAEYFRRRKLVQDANSRLDSIIKEGRYHLHGQQQFLRLIGRRGSQIDVSTPELLKEIGSMWNRLNLATGIPIIDIQHLWLIKMIVDVDEAMRESSMTRSAVLHRTLSEASLYVELHFRTEERLMDLLQYSDSEEHRKRHHAFEEFVAARKGDFESGNMRAAITIVNDLREWLSSHIAFEDKKFVSLYKQNRDAVLEFSKDEITSGRAGISQPQVNLYRTIVQKQDKPAAI
;
A
#
# COMPACT_ATOMS: atom_id res chain seq x y z
N MET A 1 -9.23 19.05 -24.21
CA MET A 1 -10.10 19.42 -23.08
C MET A 1 -11.50 18.87 -23.36
N GLN A 2 -11.63 17.53 -23.34
CA GLN A 2 -12.95 16.88 -23.33
C GLN A 2 -13.27 16.68 -21.86
N ALA A 3 -14.36 17.30 -21.43
CA ALA A 3 -14.56 17.71 -20.07
C ALA A 3 -14.99 16.57 -19.15
N LEU A 4 -14.68 16.76 -17.86
CA LEU A 4 -15.14 15.97 -16.71
C LEU A 4 -16.67 16.09 -16.48
N ASP A 5 -17.45 16.43 -17.51
CA ASP A 5 -18.87 16.83 -17.51
C ASP A 5 -19.85 15.74 -17.01
N ALA A 6 -19.34 14.58 -16.59
CA ALA A 6 -20.12 13.47 -16.04
C ALA A 6 -19.81 13.18 -14.56
N LEU A 7 -19.02 14.01 -13.89
CA LEU A 7 -18.80 13.90 -12.44
C LEU A 7 -19.88 14.68 -11.68
N PRO A 8 -20.46 14.10 -10.62
CA PRO A 8 -21.54 14.73 -9.86
C PRO A 8 -21.11 15.97 -9.07
N ILE A 9 -19.81 16.12 -8.82
CA ILE A 9 -19.22 17.26 -8.12
C ILE A 9 -18.00 17.78 -8.89
N ASP A 10 -17.92 19.10 -9.07
CA ASP A 10 -16.71 19.77 -9.56
C ASP A 10 -15.67 19.83 -8.44
N LEU A 11 -14.53 19.16 -8.64
CA LEU A 11 -13.46 19.06 -7.66
C LEU A 11 -12.49 20.24 -7.77
N ASN A 12 -11.99 20.72 -6.64
CA ASN A 12 -10.93 21.71 -6.65
C ASN A 12 -9.65 21.14 -7.32
N SER A 13 -8.96 21.94 -8.15
CA SER A 13 -7.76 21.46 -8.85
C SER A 13 -6.65 20.99 -7.90
N VAL A 14 -6.52 21.63 -6.73
CA VAL A 14 -5.59 21.22 -5.67
C VAL A 14 -6.01 19.86 -5.09
N VAL A 15 -7.31 19.60 -4.96
CA VAL A 15 -7.80 18.28 -4.52
C VAL A 15 -7.46 17.22 -5.55
N VAL A 16 -7.66 17.47 -6.84
CA VAL A 16 -7.27 16.53 -7.90
C VAL A 16 -5.77 16.19 -7.85
N GLU A 17 -4.90 17.19 -7.64
CA GLU A 17 -3.46 16.96 -7.48
C GLU A 17 -3.14 16.13 -6.24
N ARG A 18 -3.80 16.40 -5.11
CA ARG A 18 -3.60 15.63 -3.86
C ARG A 18 -4.12 14.20 -3.97
N VAL A 19 -5.24 13.99 -4.67
CA VAL A 19 -5.74 12.64 -4.98
C VAL A 19 -4.72 11.91 -5.85
N SER A 20 -4.17 12.57 -6.86
CA SER A 20 -3.13 12.00 -7.72
C SER A 20 -1.90 11.55 -6.92
N ALA A 21 -1.37 12.41 -6.06
CA ALA A 21 -0.24 12.07 -5.19
C ALA A 21 -0.59 10.89 -4.27
N LEU A 22 -1.72 10.95 -3.58
CA LEU A 22 -2.15 9.84 -2.72
C LEU A 22 -2.25 8.53 -3.50
N TRP A 23 -2.89 8.56 -4.68
CA TRP A 23 -3.09 7.37 -5.51
C TRP A 23 -1.76 6.72 -5.92
N GLN A 24 -0.74 7.53 -6.17
CA GLN A 24 0.59 7.08 -6.57
C GLN A 24 1.39 6.48 -5.40
N HIS A 25 1.36 7.11 -4.23
CA HIS A 25 2.23 6.67 -3.12
C HIS A 25 1.54 5.64 -2.21
N ALA A 26 0.24 5.78 -1.96
CA ALA A 26 -0.44 5.02 -0.90
C ALA A 26 -0.76 3.56 -1.27
N GLY A 27 -0.66 3.15 -2.55
CA GLY A 27 -1.02 1.80 -2.98
C GLY A 27 -2.48 1.46 -2.80
N LEU A 28 -3.36 2.38 -3.16
CA LEU A 28 -4.82 2.18 -3.04
C LEU A 28 -5.40 1.30 -4.16
N ALA A 29 -4.63 1.09 -5.23
CA ALA A 29 -5.05 0.23 -6.34
C ALA A 29 -5.03 -1.26 -5.95
N LEU A 30 -6.08 -1.96 -6.34
CA LEU A 30 -6.32 -3.38 -6.08
C LEU A 30 -6.25 -4.24 -7.36
N ASP A 31 -6.00 -3.62 -8.52
CA ASP A 31 -6.07 -4.23 -9.86
C ASP A 31 -7.51 -4.64 -10.26
N LEU A 32 -8.50 -3.96 -9.68
CA LEU A 32 -9.92 -4.18 -9.92
C LEU A 32 -10.52 -2.87 -10.44
N ASN A 33 -10.60 -2.72 -11.76
CA ASN A 33 -10.79 -1.44 -12.45
C ASN A 33 -11.98 -0.62 -11.95
N VAL A 34 -13.11 -1.27 -11.67
CA VAL A 34 -14.33 -0.62 -11.17
C VAL A 34 -14.13 -0.17 -9.73
N ILE A 35 -13.60 -1.05 -8.88
CA ILE A 35 -13.34 -0.78 -7.46
C ILE A 35 -12.29 0.33 -7.32
N ASP A 36 -11.20 0.28 -8.09
CA ASP A 36 -10.16 1.30 -8.13
C ASP A 36 -10.73 2.66 -8.54
N ALA A 37 -11.65 2.70 -9.50
CA ALA A 37 -12.32 3.95 -9.89
C ALA A 37 -13.23 4.48 -8.77
N GLN A 38 -13.95 3.59 -8.08
CA GLN A 38 -14.78 3.94 -6.94
C GLN A 38 -13.96 4.46 -5.76
N HIS A 39 -12.87 3.78 -5.40
CA HIS A 39 -11.93 4.21 -4.37
C HIS A 39 -11.33 5.59 -4.67
N ALA A 40 -10.87 5.81 -5.90
CA ALA A 40 -10.33 7.11 -6.31
C ALA A 40 -11.34 8.24 -6.11
N TRP A 41 -12.61 8.00 -6.45
CA TRP A 41 -13.67 8.98 -6.27
C TRP A 41 -14.01 9.21 -4.79
N LEU A 42 -14.16 8.16 -3.97
CA LEU A 42 -14.39 8.29 -2.52
C LEU A 42 -13.28 9.09 -1.83
N VAL A 43 -12.03 8.81 -2.19
CA VAL A 43 -10.85 9.57 -1.72
C VAL A 43 -10.96 11.04 -2.11
N ALA A 44 -11.37 11.33 -3.34
CA ALA A 44 -11.53 12.70 -3.81
C ALA A 44 -12.60 13.46 -3.04
N LEU A 45 -13.75 12.83 -2.78
CA LEU A 45 -14.82 13.41 -1.96
C LEU A 45 -14.32 13.70 -0.53
N VAL A 46 -13.60 12.77 0.10
CA VAL A 46 -13.04 12.97 1.45
C VAL A 46 -12.00 14.10 1.48
N LEU A 47 -11.17 14.24 0.45
CA LEU A 47 -10.22 15.36 0.34
C LEU A 47 -10.89 16.70 0.04
N GLU A 48 -11.99 16.70 -0.70
CA GLU A 48 -12.79 17.90 -0.94
C GLU A 48 -13.49 18.35 0.36
N LEU A 49 -13.97 17.42 1.20
CA LEU A 49 -14.44 17.74 2.55
C LEU A 49 -13.35 18.41 3.40
N GLU A 50 -12.11 17.92 3.34
CA GLU A 50 -10.99 18.58 4.02
C GLU A 50 -10.74 19.99 3.47
N TRP A 51 -10.72 20.11 2.14
CA TRP A 51 -10.45 21.39 1.48
C TRP A 51 -11.44 22.45 1.96
N THR A 52 -12.74 22.11 2.00
CA THR A 52 -13.82 23.03 2.41
C THR A 52 -13.67 23.47 3.87
N LEU A 53 -13.29 22.56 4.77
CA LEU A 53 -13.05 22.91 6.18
C LEU A 53 -11.83 23.82 6.38
N ILE A 54 -10.80 23.73 5.53
CA ILE A 54 -9.57 24.53 5.66
C ILE A 54 -9.77 25.96 5.13
N HIS A 55 -10.46 26.11 4.01
CA HIS A 55 -10.49 27.38 3.26
C HIS A 55 -11.75 28.22 3.50
N GLU A 56 -12.75 27.69 4.22
CA GLU A 56 -13.94 28.43 4.65
C GLU A 56 -14.00 28.44 6.19
N PRO A 57 -13.27 29.34 6.86
CA PRO A 57 -12.82 29.12 8.24
C PRO A 57 -13.85 29.38 9.35
N THR A 58 -15.00 30.00 9.05
CA THR A 58 -15.91 30.57 10.05
C THR A 58 -17.10 29.67 10.41
N GLU A 59 -17.68 28.96 9.45
CA GLU A 59 -18.86 28.08 9.64
C GLU A 59 -18.72 26.85 8.73
N ILE A 60 -19.56 25.82 8.91
CA ILE A 60 -19.59 24.68 7.98
C ILE A 60 -20.22 25.14 6.67
N PRO A 61 -19.50 25.09 5.53
CA PRO A 61 -20.07 25.49 4.25
C PRO A 61 -21.24 24.60 3.84
N ASP A 62 -22.23 25.16 3.16
CA ASP A 62 -23.28 24.35 2.49
C ASP A 62 -22.65 23.32 1.55
N ARG A 63 -21.53 23.69 0.90
CA ARG A 63 -20.73 22.80 0.06
C ARG A 63 -20.25 21.55 0.80
N PHE A 64 -19.87 21.67 2.08
CA PHE A 64 -19.47 20.52 2.89
C PHE A 64 -20.63 19.53 3.06
N ARG A 65 -21.85 20.01 3.32
CA ARG A 65 -23.04 19.15 3.45
C ARG A 65 -23.38 18.45 2.14
N VAL A 66 -23.26 19.15 1.01
CA VAL A 66 -23.47 18.59 -0.33
C VAL A 66 -22.47 17.47 -0.62
N ILE A 67 -21.16 17.72 -0.41
CA ILE A 67 -20.12 16.71 -0.63
C ILE A 67 -20.31 15.52 0.32
N LEU A 68 -20.71 15.77 1.58
CA LEU A 68 -20.92 14.70 2.55
C LEU A 68 -22.09 13.80 2.14
N HIS A 69 -23.19 14.39 1.68
CA HIS A 69 -24.33 13.64 1.18
C HIS A 69 -23.92 12.77 -0.01
N GLU A 70 -23.19 13.34 -0.98
CA GLU A 70 -22.65 12.60 -2.12
C GLU A 70 -21.72 11.45 -1.69
N ALA A 71 -20.82 11.70 -0.74
CA ALA A 71 -19.91 10.68 -0.22
C ALA A 71 -20.67 9.53 0.45
N GLY A 72 -21.76 9.82 1.16
CA GLY A 72 -22.62 8.82 1.79
C GLY A 72 -23.36 7.94 0.77
N GLU A 73 -24.02 8.57 -0.21
CA GLU A 73 -24.73 7.85 -1.28
C GLU A 73 -23.75 6.99 -2.09
N TYR A 74 -22.61 7.56 -2.49
CA TYR A 74 -21.61 6.86 -3.27
C TYR A 74 -20.94 5.72 -2.50
N ALA A 75 -20.73 5.86 -1.19
CA ALA A 75 -20.24 4.77 -0.34
C ALA A 75 -21.22 3.59 -0.33
N ASN A 76 -22.52 3.84 -0.22
CA ASN A 76 -23.54 2.78 -0.27
C ASN A 76 -23.54 2.04 -1.62
N GLU A 77 -23.41 2.76 -2.74
CA GLU A 77 -23.28 2.14 -4.06
C GLU A 77 -22.01 1.30 -4.16
N HIS A 78 -20.87 1.83 -3.71
CA HIS A 78 -19.59 1.12 -3.68
C HIS A 78 -19.66 -0.18 -2.86
N PHE A 79 -20.20 -0.12 -1.62
CA PHE A 79 -20.38 -1.32 -0.79
C PHE A 79 -21.28 -2.34 -1.47
N SER A 80 -22.37 -1.91 -2.11
CA SER A 80 -23.25 -2.83 -2.83
C SER A 80 -22.52 -3.55 -3.97
N VAL A 81 -21.68 -2.84 -4.73
CA VAL A 81 -20.88 -3.45 -5.81
C VAL A 81 -19.86 -4.44 -5.27
N GLU A 82 -19.15 -4.07 -4.20
CA GLU A 82 -18.12 -4.90 -3.58
C GLU A 82 -18.72 -6.17 -2.93
N GLU A 83 -19.83 -6.04 -2.20
CA GLU A 83 -20.53 -7.16 -1.58
C GLU A 83 -21.06 -8.14 -2.64
N GLN A 84 -21.60 -7.64 -3.76
CA GLN A 84 -22.00 -8.48 -4.89
C GLN A 84 -20.82 -9.21 -5.53
N LEU A 85 -19.65 -8.57 -5.61
CA LEU A 85 -18.43 -9.21 -6.10
C LEU A 85 -17.98 -10.31 -5.15
N MET A 86 -17.84 -10.02 -3.86
CA MET A 86 -17.43 -11.01 -2.85
C MET A 86 -18.35 -12.23 -2.82
N HIS A 87 -19.66 -11.99 -2.89
CA HIS A 87 -20.66 -13.04 -2.93
C HIS A 87 -20.55 -13.91 -4.18
N ALA A 88 -20.36 -13.29 -5.36
CA ALA A 88 -20.23 -14.03 -6.62
C ALA A 88 -19.04 -15.00 -6.63
N PHE A 89 -18.00 -14.73 -5.84
CA PHE A 89 -16.79 -15.57 -5.74
C PHE A 89 -16.69 -16.38 -4.45
N ASN A 90 -17.75 -16.40 -3.63
CA ASN A 90 -17.81 -17.07 -2.33
C ASN A 90 -16.61 -16.71 -1.43
N TYR A 91 -16.30 -15.43 -1.31
CA TYR A 91 -15.20 -14.97 -0.48
C TYR A 91 -15.49 -15.25 1.00
N ASN A 92 -14.60 -16.00 1.65
CA ASN A 92 -14.82 -16.58 2.98
C ASN A 92 -14.94 -15.54 4.12
N GLU A 93 -14.37 -14.35 3.98
CA GLU A 93 -14.50 -13.27 4.97
C GLU A 93 -15.63 -12.27 4.65
N GLU A 94 -16.50 -12.53 3.65
CA GLU A 94 -17.56 -11.59 3.23
C GLU A 94 -18.44 -11.11 4.40
N THR A 95 -18.80 -12.00 5.32
CA THR A 95 -19.69 -11.67 6.44
C THR A 95 -19.03 -10.68 7.40
N LYS A 96 -17.72 -10.81 7.61
CA LYS A 96 -16.94 -9.89 8.45
C LYS A 96 -16.77 -8.55 7.75
N HIS A 97 -16.55 -8.56 6.45
CA HIS A 97 -16.44 -7.36 5.61
C HIS A 97 -17.75 -6.54 5.62
N ILE A 98 -18.88 -7.18 5.32
CA ILE A 98 -20.23 -6.58 5.38
C ILE A 98 -20.52 -5.98 6.77
N LYS A 99 -20.08 -6.66 7.84
CA LYS A 99 -20.23 -6.14 9.20
C LYS A 99 -19.42 -4.84 9.42
N SER A 100 -18.25 -4.71 8.80
CA SER A 100 -17.45 -3.47 8.79
C SER A 100 -18.22 -2.33 8.11
N HIS A 101 -18.79 -2.56 6.92
CA HIS A 101 -19.62 -1.59 6.21
C HIS A 101 -20.82 -1.13 7.04
N ARG A 102 -21.59 -2.07 7.60
CA ARG A 102 -22.75 -1.75 8.43
C ARG A 102 -22.37 -0.89 9.64
N LYS A 103 -21.23 -1.19 10.27
CA LYS A 103 -20.70 -0.40 11.38
C LYS A 103 -20.30 1.01 10.91
N PHE A 104 -19.70 1.14 9.74
CA PHE A 104 -19.37 2.44 9.15
C PHE A 104 -20.62 3.28 8.90
N VAL A 105 -21.62 2.74 8.22
CA VAL A 105 -22.89 3.43 7.94
C VAL A 105 -23.58 3.85 9.24
N GLN A 106 -23.59 2.99 10.26
CA GLN A 106 -24.15 3.31 11.58
C GLN A 106 -23.43 4.49 12.25
N ILE A 107 -22.10 4.48 12.29
CA ILE A 107 -21.32 5.56 12.92
C ILE A 107 -21.44 6.84 12.10
N LEU A 108 -21.43 6.76 10.77
CA LEU A 108 -21.66 7.89 9.88
C LEU A 108 -23.03 8.52 10.16
N GLY A 109 -24.09 7.71 10.27
CA GLY A 109 -25.43 8.17 10.63
C GLY A 109 -25.51 8.80 12.03
N GLN A 110 -24.75 8.30 13.01
CA GLN A 110 -24.65 8.92 14.34
C GLN A 110 -23.94 10.27 14.30
N LEU A 111 -22.81 10.36 13.58
CA LEU A 111 -22.02 11.58 13.45
C LEU A 111 -22.71 12.65 12.58
N ALA A 112 -23.55 12.24 11.62
CA ALA A 112 -24.26 13.14 10.71
C ALA A 112 -25.71 13.45 11.15
N GLY A 113 -26.36 12.56 11.90
CA GLY A 113 -27.79 12.62 12.24
C GLY A 113 -28.12 12.79 13.73
N GLY A 114 -27.19 12.55 14.65
CA GLY A 114 -27.42 12.69 16.10
C GLY A 114 -27.33 14.14 16.61
N GLU A 115 -26.49 14.94 15.93
CA GLU A 115 -26.38 16.38 16.04
C GLU A 115 -26.36 16.84 14.58
N GLN A 116 -27.25 17.73 14.13
CA GLN A 116 -27.03 18.33 12.81
C GLN A 116 -25.59 18.85 12.81
N ILE A 117 -24.80 18.53 11.77
CA ILE A 117 -23.44 19.05 11.63
C ILE A 117 -23.57 20.57 11.65
N THR A 118 -23.33 21.21 12.79
CA THR A 118 -23.76 22.60 13.08
C THR A 118 -22.58 23.44 13.47
N SER A 119 -21.53 22.81 14.01
CA SER A 119 -20.26 23.43 14.28
C SER A 119 -19.14 22.87 13.38
N ARG A 120 -18.15 23.70 13.08
CA ARG A 120 -16.93 23.25 12.41
C ARG A 120 -16.28 22.05 13.12
N GLU A 121 -16.37 21.98 14.44
CA GLU A 121 -15.85 20.85 15.22
C GLU A 121 -16.52 19.53 14.83
N ASP A 122 -17.83 19.54 14.59
CA ASP A 122 -18.58 18.37 14.11
C ASP A 122 -18.10 17.95 12.71
N GLY A 123 -17.91 18.93 11.82
CA GLY A 123 -17.37 18.72 10.48
C GLY A 123 -15.97 18.10 10.51
N GLU A 124 -15.07 18.63 11.35
CA GLU A 124 -13.72 18.10 11.52
C GLU A 124 -13.72 16.70 12.18
N ARG A 125 -14.58 16.46 13.17
CA ARG A 125 -14.75 15.14 13.81
C ARG A 125 -15.18 14.10 12.79
N LEU A 126 -16.15 14.44 11.96
CA LEU A 126 -16.66 13.58 10.90
C LEU A 126 -15.62 13.33 9.80
N TYR A 127 -14.97 14.38 9.30
CA TYR A 127 -13.90 14.26 8.32
C TYR A 127 -12.77 13.35 8.82
N ARG A 128 -12.30 13.54 10.07
CA ARG A 128 -11.27 12.68 10.68
C ARG A 128 -11.70 11.21 10.72
N TYR A 129 -12.96 10.94 11.03
CA TYR A 129 -13.53 9.60 11.02
C TYR A 129 -13.55 9.00 9.60
N LEU A 130 -14.13 9.71 8.63
CA LEU A 130 -14.22 9.28 7.23
C LEU A 130 -12.84 8.98 6.64
N ARG A 131 -11.88 9.90 6.82
CA ARG A 131 -10.50 9.73 6.36
C ARG A 131 -9.84 8.50 6.95
N LYS A 132 -9.91 8.33 8.28
CA LYS A 132 -9.26 7.20 8.95
C LYS A 132 -9.86 5.89 8.47
N TRP A 133 -11.19 5.81 8.45
CA TRP A 133 -11.88 4.59 8.07
C TRP A 133 -11.60 4.23 6.61
N LEU A 134 -11.75 5.16 5.66
CA LEU A 134 -11.59 4.91 4.24
C LEU A 134 -10.20 4.37 3.91
N ILE A 135 -9.14 5.04 4.38
CA ILE A 135 -7.76 4.62 4.11
C ILE A 135 -7.45 3.25 4.72
N GLN A 136 -7.86 3.04 5.98
CA GLN A 136 -7.63 1.77 6.66
C GLN A 136 -8.42 0.63 5.98
N HIS A 137 -9.65 0.87 5.57
CA HIS A 137 -10.50 -0.12 4.93
C HIS A 137 -9.91 -0.59 3.60
N ILE A 138 -9.56 0.35 2.70
CA ILE A 138 -8.94 0.05 1.40
C ILE A 138 -7.62 -0.71 1.58
N LEU A 139 -6.76 -0.25 2.48
CA LEU A 139 -5.42 -0.83 2.64
C LEU A 139 -5.41 -2.16 3.39
N VAL A 140 -6.43 -2.45 4.20
CA VAL A 140 -6.48 -3.64 5.06
C VAL A 140 -7.57 -4.60 4.65
N GLU A 141 -8.83 -4.18 4.64
CA GLU A 141 -9.96 -5.07 4.40
C GLU A 141 -10.05 -5.39 2.91
N ASP A 142 -10.08 -4.38 2.04
CA ASP A 142 -10.33 -4.58 0.61
C ASP A 142 -9.17 -5.30 -0.08
N ARG A 143 -7.96 -5.02 0.40
CA ARG A 143 -6.75 -5.71 -0.03
C ARG A 143 -6.82 -7.23 0.21
N LYS A 144 -7.54 -7.72 1.22
CA LYS A 144 -7.63 -9.17 1.49
C LYS A 144 -8.35 -9.91 0.37
N TYR A 145 -9.48 -9.40 -0.12
CA TYR A 145 -10.16 -10.07 -1.23
C TYR A 145 -9.42 -9.85 -2.56
N ALA A 146 -8.75 -8.70 -2.74
CA ALA A 146 -7.90 -8.48 -3.89
C ALA A 146 -6.74 -9.50 -3.95
N GLU A 147 -6.11 -9.76 -2.82
CA GLU A 147 -5.11 -10.83 -2.68
C GLU A 147 -5.69 -12.22 -2.92
N TYR A 148 -6.90 -12.49 -2.42
CA TYR A 148 -7.62 -13.75 -2.70
C TYR A 148 -7.78 -13.97 -4.21
N PHE A 149 -8.20 -12.95 -4.95
CA PHE A 149 -8.31 -13.02 -6.42
C PHE A 149 -6.94 -13.19 -7.09
N ARG A 150 -5.93 -12.45 -6.65
CA ARG A 150 -4.57 -12.52 -7.21
C ARG A 150 -3.95 -13.91 -7.03
N ARG A 151 -4.02 -14.47 -5.82
CA ARG A 151 -3.46 -15.80 -5.50
C ARG A 151 -4.15 -16.91 -6.30
N ARG A 152 -5.43 -16.75 -6.62
CA ARG A 152 -6.22 -17.71 -7.40
C ARG A 152 -6.23 -17.43 -8.91
N LYS A 153 -5.53 -16.38 -9.37
CA LYS A 153 -5.52 -15.93 -10.78
C LYS A 153 -6.91 -15.56 -11.32
N LEU A 154 -7.80 -15.06 -10.45
CA LEU A 154 -9.19 -14.70 -10.77
C LEU A 154 -9.38 -13.21 -11.07
N VAL A 155 -8.32 -12.41 -11.16
CA VAL A 155 -8.42 -10.94 -11.32
C VAL A 155 -9.18 -10.54 -12.59
N GLN A 156 -9.00 -11.26 -13.69
CA GLN A 156 -9.72 -10.99 -14.95
C GLN A 156 -11.20 -11.35 -14.86
N ASP A 157 -11.51 -12.47 -14.20
CA ASP A 157 -12.89 -12.90 -13.97
C ASP A 157 -13.62 -11.92 -13.04
N ALA A 158 -12.93 -11.45 -12.00
CA ALA A 158 -13.45 -10.44 -11.07
C ALA A 158 -13.76 -9.11 -11.79
N ASN A 159 -12.84 -8.63 -12.66
CA ASN A 159 -13.08 -7.45 -13.49
C ASN A 159 -14.27 -7.63 -14.44
N SER A 160 -14.38 -8.81 -15.08
CA SER A 160 -15.52 -9.12 -15.97
C SER A 160 -16.85 -9.17 -15.21
N ARG A 161 -16.84 -9.67 -13.97
CA ARG A 161 -18.01 -9.68 -13.09
C ARG A 161 -18.38 -8.26 -12.66
N LEU A 162 -17.41 -7.44 -12.29
CA LEU A 162 -17.62 -6.03 -11.94
C LEU A 162 -18.28 -5.25 -13.09
N ASP A 163 -17.80 -5.44 -14.33
CA ASP A 163 -18.42 -4.82 -15.51
C ASP A 163 -19.89 -5.25 -15.70
N SER A 164 -20.23 -6.48 -15.31
CA SER A 164 -21.61 -7.00 -15.37
C SER A 164 -22.47 -6.38 -14.27
N ILE A 165 -21.97 -6.32 -13.03
CA ILE A 165 -22.65 -5.68 -11.88
C ILE A 165 -22.98 -4.21 -12.20
N ILE A 166 -22.02 -3.48 -12.79
CA ILE A 166 -22.22 -2.06 -13.15
C ILE A 166 -23.32 -1.89 -14.19
N LYS A 167 -23.37 -2.77 -15.20
CA LYS A 167 -24.43 -2.76 -16.23
C LYS A 167 -25.79 -3.13 -15.66
N GLU A 168 -25.85 -4.15 -14.79
CA GLU A 168 -27.09 -4.65 -14.18
C GLU A 168 -27.69 -3.62 -13.21
N GLY A 169 -26.87 -3.01 -12.36
CA GLY A 169 -27.31 -2.05 -11.35
C GLY A 169 -27.57 -0.64 -11.86
N ARG A 170 -27.26 -0.34 -13.14
CA ARG A 170 -27.32 1.00 -13.74
C ARG A 170 -26.48 2.06 -12.99
N TYR A 171 -25.40 1.63 -12.33
CA TYR A 171 -24.48 2.52 -11.64
C TYR A 171 -23.74 3.42 -12.64
N HIS A 172 -23.52 4.69 -12.28
CA HIS A 172 -22.80 5.64 -13.13
C HIS A 172 -21.30 5.53 -12.87
N LEU A 173 -20.54 5.05 -13.86
CA LEU A 173 -19.10 4.79 -13.74
C LEU A 173 -18.22 5.63 -14.68
N HIS A 174 -18.82 6.25 -15.69
CA HIS A 174 -18.06 6.86 -16.79
C HIS A 174 -17.17 8.02 -16.33
N GLY A 175 -17.67 8.90 -15.45
CA GLY A 175 -16.91 10.00 -14.88
C GLY A 175 -15.76 9.52 -13.98
N GLN A 176 -15.97 8.49 -13.18
CA GLN A 176 -15.00 7.99 -12.22
C GLN A 176 -13.87 7.20 -12.89
N GLN A 177 -14.17 6.46 -13.97
CA GLN A 177 -13.13 5.84 -14.81
C GLN A 177 -12.30 6.88 -15.56
N GLN A 178 -12.90 8.00 -15.99
CA GLN A 178 -12.14 9.12 -16.54
C GLN A 178 -11.27 9.78 -15.48
N PHE A 179 -11.81 9.97 -14.26
CA PHE A 179 -11.08 10.52 -13.13
C PHE A 179 -9.89 9.65 -12.74
N LEU A 180 -10.07 8.34 -12.59
CA LEU A 180 -8.98 7.38 -12.33
C LEU A 180 -7.89 7.47 -13.40
N ARG A 181 -8.27 7.56 -14.69
CA ARG A 181 -7.32 7.76 -15.79
C ARG A 181 -6.60 9.10 -15.71
N LEU A 182 -7.26 10.16 -15.25
CA LEU A 182 -6.66 11.49 -15.09
C LEU A 182 -5.59 11.47 -14.00
N ILE A 183 -5.93 10.97 -12.81
CA ILE A 183 -5.00 10.92 -11.67
C ILE A 183 -3.90 9.88 -11.87
N GLY A 184 -4.19 8.79 -12.59
CA GLY A 184 -3.20 7.79 -12.98
C GLY A 184 -2.24 8.26 -14.09
N ARG A 185 -2.58 9.33 -14.82
CA ARG A 185 -1.72 9.95 -15.84
C ARG A 185 -0.93 11.16 -15.32
N ARG A 186 -1.43 11.87 -14.30
CA ARG A 186 -0.83 13.13 -13.80
C ARG A 186 0.39 12.96 -12.91
N GLY A 187 0.67 11.74 -12.48
CA GLY A 187 2.01 11.33 -12.11
C GLY A 187 2.13 9.88 -12.50
N SER A 188 3.22 9.61 -13.20
CA SER A 188 3.67 8.28 -13.54
C SER A 188 3.42 7.35 -12.36
N GLN A 189 2.80 6.20 -12.64
CA GLN A 189 2.85 5.04 -11.74
C GLN A 189 4.21 5.03 -11.04
N ILE A 190 4.23 5.17 -9.72
CA ILE A 190 5.37 4.69 -8.94
C ILE A 190 5.21 3.17 -8.84
N ASP A 191 5.31 2.56 -10.02
CA ASP A 191 6.15 1.40 -10.20
C ASP A 191 7.57 1.79 -9.75
N VAL A 192 8.46 0.83 -9.53
CA VAL A 192 9.83 1.10 -9.04
C VAL A 192 10.70 1.72 -10.15
N SER A 193 10.20 2.74 -10.82
CA SER A 193 10.50 3.08 -12.20
C SER A 193 10.67 4.59 -12.41
N THR A 194 10.44 5.45 -11.41
CA THR A 194 10.91 6.84 -11.54
C THR A 194 12.43 6.87 -11.41
N PRO A 195 13.15 7.56 -12.32
CA PRO A 195 14.60 7.64 -12.29
C PRO A 195 15.17 8.13 -10.94
N GLU A 196 14.44 9.01 -10.26
CA GLU A 196 14.81 9.60 -8.99
C GLU A 196 14.75 8.59 -7.84
N LEU A 197 13.68 7.81 -7.73
CA LEU A 197 13.55 6.77 -6.70
C LEU A 197 14.54 5.64 -6.94
N LEU A 198 14.73 5.23 -8.20
CA LEU A 198 15.76 4.25 -8.57
C LEU A 198 17.17 4.73 -8.19
N LYS A 199 17.45 6.03 -8.38
CA LYS A 199 18.73 6.62 -7.98
C LYS A 199 18.91 6.60 -6.47
N GLU A 200 17.87 6.93 -5.69
CA GLU A 200 17.94 6.91 -4.23
C GLU A 200 18.11 5.49 -3.70
N ILE A 201 17.32 4.53 -4.20
CA ILE A 201 17.45 3.10 -3.85
C ILE A 201 18.86 2.60 -4.18
N GLY A 202 19.35 2.88 -5.39
CA GLY A 202 20.71 2.50 -5.79
C GLY A 202 21.80 3.18 -4.96
N SER A 203 21.61 4.45 -4.58
CA SER A 203 22.52 5.16 -3.69
C SER A 203 22.59 4.50 -2.31
N MET A 204 21.45 4.18 -1.71
CA MET A 204 21.38 3.48 -0.43
C MET A 204 22.02 2.09 -0.51
N TRP A 205 21.68 1.32 -1.54
CA TRP A 205 22.23 -0.02 -1.80
C TRP A 205 23.76 -0.02 -1.81
N ASN A 206 24.37 0.90 -2.55
CA ASN A 206 25.82 1.02 -2.68
C ASN A 206 26.46 1.60 -1.41
N ARG A 207 25.88 2.66 -0.83
CA ARG A 207 26.42 3.36 0.34
C ARG A 207 26.43 2.49 1.59
N LEU A 208 25.39 1.68 1.79
CA LEU A 208 25.29 0.75 2.90
C LEU A 208 25.97 -0.61 2.59
N ASN A 209 26.48 -0.78 1.36
CA ASN A 209 27.15 -1.99 0.91
C ASN A 209 26.28 -3.24 1.16
N LEU A 210 25.04 -3.26 0.70
CA LEU A 210 24.07 -4.31 1.08
C LEU A 210 24.12 -5.54 0.17
N ALA A 211 24.92 -5.52 -0.90
CA ALA A 211 25.08 -6.67 -1.78
C ALA A 211 25.70 -7.87 -1.04
N THR A 212 24.92 -8.95 -0.95
CA THR A 212 25.36 -10.26 -0.48
C THR A 212 25.91 -11.11 -1.64
N GLY A 213 25.43 -10.85 -2.86
CA GLY A 213 25.73 -11.64 -4.05
C GLY A 213 24.87 -12.90 -4.17
N ILE A 214 23.89 -13.07 -3.26
CA ILE A 214 22.90 -14.14 -3.27
C ILE A 214 21.62 -13.54 -3.87
N PRO A 215 21.20 -13.91 -5.10
CA PRO A 215 20.17 -13.18 -5.83
C PRO A 215 18.84 -13.06 -5.08
N ILE A 216 18.38 -14.13 -4.42
CA ILE A 216 17.10 -14.10 -3.70
C ILE A 216 17.12 -13.14 -2.51
N ILE A 217 18.25 -13.09 -1.79
CA ILE A 217 18.44 -12.22 -0.63
C ILE A 217 18.59 -10.77 -1.08
N ASP A 218 19.41 -10.51 -2.12
CA ASP A 218 19.58 -9.16 -2.68
C ASP A 218 18.26 -8.59 -3.24
N ILE A 219 17.41 -9.43 -3.86
CA ILE A 219 16.06 -9.04 -4.29
C ILE A 219 15.22 -8.60 -3.07
N GLN A 220 15.28 -9.37 -1.97
CA GLN A 220 14.52 -9.06 -0.76
C GLN A 220 15.00 -7.78 -0.07
N HIS A 221 16.31 -7.60 0.08
CA HIS A 221 16.92 -6.40 0.67
C HIS A 221 16.60 -5.13 -0.14
N LEU A 222 16.64 -5.19 -1.47
CA LEU A 222 16.26 -4.05 -2.31
C LEU A 222 14.81 -3.63 -2.10
N TRP A 223 13.91 -4.59 -1.88
CA TRP A 223 12.51 -4.26 -1.59
C TRP A 223 12.34 -3.59 -0.23
N LEU A 224 13.12 -4.00 0.78
CA LEU A 224 13.16 -3.34 2.08
C LEU A 224 13.66 -1.88 1.96
N ILE A 225 14.68 -1.64 1.15
CA ILE A 225 15.14 -0.26 0.84
C ILE A 225 14.04 0.53 0.13
N LYS A 226 13.36 -0.09 -0.84
CA LYS A 226 12.26 0.54 -1.57
C LYS A 226 11.16 1.02 -0.60
N MET A 227 10.77 0.19 0.37
CA MET A 227 9.79 0.57 1.39
C MET A 227 10.24 1.78 2.22
N ILE A 228 11.53 1.90 2.55
CA ILE A 228 12.06 3.07 3.27
C ILE A 228 11.97 4.32 2.40
N VAL A 229 12.42 4.22 1.15
CA VAL A 229 12.41 5.34 0.20
C VAL A 229 10.98 5.85 -0.04
N ASP A 230 10.00 4.96 -0.20
CA ASP A 230 8.59 5.36 -0.33
C ASP A 230 8.12 6.19 0.86
N VAL A 231 8.51 5.78 2.07
CA VAL A 231 8.08 6.48 3.27
C VAL A 231 8.77 7.83 3.41
N ASP A 232 10.06 7.93 3.07
CA ASP A 232 10.78 9.21 3.07
C ASP A 232 10.18 10.23 2.09
N GLU A 233 9.76 9.75 0.91
CA GLU A 233 9.04 10.58 -0.06
C GLU A 233 7.70 11.04 0.54
N ALA A 234 6.92 10.12 1.09
CA ALA A 234 5.64 10.42 1.72
C ALA A 234 5.74 11.34 2.95
N MET A 235 6.90 11.43 3.61
CA MET A 235 7.11 12.39 4.70
C MET A 235 7.03 13.84 4.21
N ARG A 236 7.35 14.10 2.94
CA ARG A 236 7.27 15.42 2.30
C ARG A 236 5.88 15.74 1.76
N GLU A 237 5.00 14.74 1.74
CA GLU A 237 3.64 14.83 1.24
C GLU A 237 2.62 15.27 2.31
N SER A 238 1.37 15.45 1.86
CA SER A 238 0.23 15.80 2.71
C SER A 238 0.03 14.80 3.85
N SER A 239 -0.59 15.22 4.97
CA SER A 239 -0.82 14.32 6.13
C SER A 239 -1.61 13.07 5.77
N MET A 240 -2.50 13.13 4.79
CA MET A 240 -3.28 11.97 4.35
C MET A 240 -2.42 11.00 3.53
N THR A 241 -1.62 11.53 2.60
CA THR A 241 -0.63 10.74 1.84
C THR A 241 0.34 10.06 2.77
N ARG A 242 0.94 10.81 3.68
CA ARG A 242 1.83 10.31 4.72
C ARG A 242 1.19 9.18 5.52
N SER A 243 -0.01 9.41 6.05
CA SER A 243 -0.73 8.40 6.85
C SER A 243 -1.02 7.13 6.07
N ALA A 244 -1.40 7.24 4.80
CA ALA A 244 -1.75 6.10 3.97
C ALA A 244 -0.51 5.29 3.58
N VAL A 245 0.58 5.95 3.18
CA VAL A 245 1.86 5.29 2.90
C VAL A 245 2.40 4.61 4.15
N LEU A 246 2.36 5.26 5.31
CA LEU A 246 2.76 4.66 6.58
C LEU A 246 1.93 3.40 6.90
N HIS A 247 0.61 3.46 6.75
CA HIS A 247 -0.26 2.32 6.99
C HIS A 247 0.06 1.16 6.07
N ARG A 248 0.21 1.43 4.77
CA ARG A 248 0.58 0.44 3.77
C ARG A 248 1.95 -0.17 4.10
N THR A 249 2.98 0.65 4.27
CA THR A 249 4.34 0.19 4.49
C THR A 249 4.48 -0.60 5.78
N LEU A 250 3.78 -0.23 6.86
CA LEU A 250 3.75 -1.03 8.09
C LEU A 250 3.14 -2.41 7.89
N SER A 251 2.03 -2.47 7.15
CA SER A 251 1.36 -3.73 6.85
C SER A 251 2.21 -4.62 5.94
N GLU A 252 2.84 -4.01 4.94
CA GLU A 252 3.74 -4.67 3.99
C GLU A 252 5.02 -5.15 4.70
N ALA A 253 5.68 -4.30 5.48
CA ALA A 253 6.91 -4.63 6.21
C ALA A 253 6.71 -5.78 7.20
N SER A 254 5.60 -5.80 7.95
CA SER A 254 5.30 -6.88 8.90
C SER A 254 5.24 -8.25 8.24
N LEU A 255 4.65 -8.35 7.04
CA LEU A 255 4.57 -9.61 6.30
C LEU A 255 5.89 -9.93 5.57
N TYR A 256 6.54 -8.89 5.05
CA TYR A 256 7.72 -9.06 4.20
C TYR A 256 8.97 -9.43 4.99
N VAL A 257 9.12 -8.88 6.20
CA VAL A 257 10.21 -9.23 7.13
C VAL A 257 10.14 -10.70 7.54
N GLU A 258 8.95 -11.20 7.91
CA GLU A 258 8.74 -12.63 8.24
C GLU A 258 9.14 -13.54 7.07
N LEU A 259 8.72 -13.18 5.86
CA LEU A 259 9.02 -13.94 4.65
C LEU A 259 10.51 -13.95 4.32
N HIS A 260 11.16 -12.80 4.45
CA HIS A 260 12.59 -12.62 4.26
C HIS A 260 13.38 -13.50 5.24
N PHE A 261 13.08 -13.42 6.53
CA PHE A 261 13.74 -14.21 7.57
C PHE A 261 13.56 -15.70 7.38
N ARG A 262 12.36 -16.17 7.04
CA ARG A 262 12.16 -17.58 6.69
C ARG A 262 12.99 -18.03 5.50
N THR A 263 13.21 -17.15 4.52
CA THR A 263 14.05 -17.45 3.35
C THR A 263 15.51 -17.58 3.77
N GLU A 264 16.02 -16.64 4.57
CA GLU A 264 17.38 -16.67 5.12
C GLU A 264 17.61 -17.87 6.03
N GLU A 265 16.67 -18.19 6.90
CA GLU A 265 16.80 -19.32 7.83
C GLU A 265 16.85 -20.65 7.10
N ARG A 266 16.02 -20.85 6.07
CA ARG A 266 16.12 -22.02 5.19
C ARG A 266 17.48 -22.09 4.48
N LEU A 267 18.02 -20.94 4.07
CA LEU A 267 19.36 -20.87 3.47
C LEU A 267 20.46 -21.19 4.50
N MET A 268 20.35 -20.69 5.73
CA MET A 268 21.26 -21.00 6.83
C MET A 268 21.25 -22.49 7.16
N ASP A 269 20.08 -23.14 7.13
CA ASP A 269 19.94 -24.58 7.32
C ASP A 269 20.62 -25.37 6.21
N LEU A 270 20.42 -24.97 4.95
CA LEU A 270 21.08 -25.58 3.79
C LEU A 270 22.61 -25.49 3.91
N LEU A 271 23.12 -24.37 4.39
CA LEU A 271 24.55 -24.10 4.55
C LEU A 271 25.12 -24.61 5.87
N GLN A 272 24.30 -25.16 6.77
CA GLN A 272 24.67 -25.57 8.12
C GLN A 272 25.41 -24.46 8.89
N TYR A 273 24.88 -23.23 8.82
CA TYR A 273 25.53 -22.08 9.43
C TYR A 273 25.56 -22.21 10.97
N SER A 274 26.76 -22.15 11.55
CA SER A 274 27.01 -22.41 12.97
C SER A 274 26.28 -21.46 13.91
N ASP A 275 26.12 -20.20 13.51
CA ASP A 275 25.51 -19.16 14.35
C ASP A 275 24.01 -18.97 14.07
N SER A 276 23.40 -19.91 13.34
CA SER A 276 22.01 -19.80 12.89
C SER A 276 20.99 -19.69 14.02
N GLU A 277 21.26 -20.25 15.21
CA GLU A 277 20.39 -20.06 16.38
C GLU A 277 20.39 -18.61 16.88
N GLU A 278 21.56 -17.98 16.97
CA GLU A 278 21.67 -16.59 17.45
C GLU A 278 21.11 -15.62 16.41
N HIS A 279 21.31 -15.92 15.12
CA HIS A 279 20.71 -15.16 14.02
C HIS A 279 19.17 -15.21 14.06
N ARG A 280 18.57 -16.38 14.30
CA ARG A 280 17.11 -16.54 14.47
C ARG A 280 16.54 -15.75 15.64
N LYS A 281 17.27 -15.65 16.76
CA LYS A 281 16.81 -14.82 17.89
C LYS A 281 16.72 -13.35 17.51
N ARG A 282 17.65 -12.85 16.70
CA ARG A 282 17.63 -11.47 16.20
C ARG A 282 16.46 -11.24 15.25
N HIS A 283 16.17 -12.21 14.37
CA HIS A 283 14.98 -12.19 13.52
C HIS A 283 13.70 -12.09 14.35
N HIS A 284 13.51 -13.00 15.31
CA HIS A 284 12.33 -13.01 16.17
C HIS A 284 12.16 -11.69 16.96
N ALA A 285 13.24 -11.15 17.54
CA ALA A 285 13.19 -9.88 18.25
C ALA A 285 12.76 -8.72 17.34
N PHE A 286 13.19 -8.73 16.08
CA PHE A 286 12.80 -7.71 15.11
C PHE A 286 11.35 -7.89 14.63
N GLU A 287 10.88 -9.12 14.42
CA GLU A 287 9.48 -9.41 14.10
C GLU A 287 8.53 -8.91 15.20
N GLU A 288 8.84 -9.21 16.46
CA GLU A 288 8.07 -8.70 17.63
C GLU A 288 8.06 -7.18 17.67
N PHE A 289 9.21 -6.56 17.39
CA PHE A 289 9.33 -5.11 17.34
C PHE A 289 8.45 -4.48 16.26
N VAL A 290 8.47 -5.02 15.03
CA VAL A 290 7.63 -4.53 13.92
C VAL A 290 6.15 -4.73 14.24
N ALA A 291 5.77 -5.87 14.82
CA ALA A 291 4.40 -6.15 15.24
C ALA A 291 3.90 -5.16 16.31
N ALA A 292 4.73 -4.85 17.31
CA ALA A 292 4.41 -3.88 18.35
C ALA A 292 4.17 -2.48 17.76
N ARG A 293 5.03 -2.02 16.84
CA ARG A 293 4.89 -0.71 16.19
C ARG A 293 3.66 -0.63 15.28
N LYS A 294 3.33 -1.72 14.59
CA LYS A 294 2.08 -1.82 13.84
C LYS A 294 0.88 -1.66 14.77
N GLY A 295 0.85 -2.36 15.90
CA GLY A 295 -0.21 -2.23 16.91
C GLY A 295 -0.33 -0.80 17.47
N ASP A 296 0.78 -0.17 17.81
CA ASP A 296 0.80 1.23 18.27
C ASP A 296 0.22 2.19 17.22
N PHE A 297 0.59 2.01 15.95
CA PHE A 297 0.07 2.83 14.87
C PHE A 297 -1.44 2.62 14.64
N GLU A 298 -1.91 1.38 14.62
CA GLU A 298 -3.34 1.05 14.49
C GLU A 298 -4.17 1.62 15.65
N SER A 299 -3.58 1.74 16.85
CA SER A 299 -4.19 2.40 18.00
C SER A 299 -4.31 3.94 17.86
N GLY A 300 -3.68 4.53 16.84
CA GLY A 300 -3.74 5.96 16.53
C GLY A 300 -2.47 6.75 16.88
N ASN A 301 -1.39 6.09 17.32
CA ASN A 301 -0.13 6.76 17.60
C ASN A 301 0.68 7.00 16.32
N MET A 302 0.45 8.15 15.68
CA MET A 302 1.16 8.56 14.46
C MET A 302 2.69 8.66 14.65
N ARG A 303 3.16 8.95 15.88
CA ARG A 303 4.62 9.00 16.14
C ARG A 303 5.27 7.63 15.99
N ALA A 304 4.56 6.55 16.32
CA ALA A 304 5.07 5.18 16.20
C ALA A 304 5.41 4.80 14.74
N ALA A 305 4.68 5.36 13.78
CA ALA A 305 4.92 5.13 12.36
C ALA A 305 6.03 6.01 11.78
N ILE A 306 6.32 7.17 12.36
CA ILE A 306 7.51 7.94 11.98
C ILE A 306 8.77 7.27 12.53
N THR A 307 8.72 6.78 13.77
CA THR A 307 9.87 6.14 14.39
C THR A 307 10.22 4.82 13.71
N ILE A 308 9.24 4.03 13.25
CA ILE A 308 9.54 2.74 12.59
C ILE A 308 10.41 2.88 11.35
N VAL A 309 10.35 3.99 10.62
CA VAL A 309 11.18 4.20 9.42
C VAL A 309 12.65 4.32 9.80
N ASN A 310 12.92 5.06 10.88
CA ASN A 310 14.26 5.17 11.44
C ASN A 310 14.72 3.82 11.97
N ASP A 311 13.83 3.07 12.62
CA ASP A 311 14.14 1.75 13.15
C ASP A 311 14.42 0.72 12.02
N LEU A 312 13.64 0.73 10.93
CA LEU A 312 13.89 -0.08 9.72
C LEU A 312 15.22 0.31 9.07
N ARG A 313 15.54 1.60 9.00
CA ARG A 313 16.83 2.11 8.46
C ARG A 313 18.01 1.66 9.31
N GLU A 314 17.89 1.78 10.62
CA GLU A 314 18.92 1.35 11.57
C GLU A 314 19.11 -0.17 11.51
N TRP A 315 18.01 -0.91 11.41
CA TRP A 315 18.03 -2.35 11.24
C TRP A 315 18.67 -2.78 9.92
N LEU A 316 18.30 -2.19 8.77
CA LEU A 316 18.97 -2.44 7.49
C LEU A 316 20.49 -2.20 7.60
N SER A 317 20.87 -1.12 8.28
CA SER A 317 22.27 -0.70 8.38
C SER A 317 23.09 -1.54 9.36
N SER A 318 22.45 -2.26 10.29
CA SER A 318 23.12 -3.05 11.33
C SER A 318 23.00 -4.55 11.08
N HIS A 319 21.81 -5.06 10.80
CA HIS A 319 21.56 -6.48 10.56
C HIS A 319 22.02 -6.89 9.17
N ILE A 320 21.48 -6.28 8.11
CA ILE A 320 21.81 -6.72 6.74
C ILE A 320 23.26 -6.40 6.37
N ALA A 321 23.73 -5.20 6.72
CA ALA A 321 25.08 -4.79 6.36
C ALA A 321 26.18 -5.60 7.09
N PHE A 322 25.91 -6.15 8.27
CA PHE A 322 26.92 -6.84 9.09
C PHE A 322 26.61 -8.30 9.39
N GLU A 323 25.39 -8.66 9.80
CA GLU A 323 25.01 -10.03 10.17
C GLU A 323 24.83 -10.92 8.94
N ASP A 324 24.04 -10.50 7.96
CA ASP A 324 23.75 -11.34 6.78
C ASP A 324 25.01 -11.60 5.93
N LYS A 325 26.00 -10.71 6.05
CA LYS A 325 27.30 -10.89 5.42
C LYS A 325 28.16 -11.98 6.04
N LYS A 326 27.91 -12.38 7.29
CA LYS A 326 28.74 -13.39 7.98
C LYS A 326 28.67 -14.74 7.29
N PHE A 327 27.52 -15.10 6.73
CA PHE A 327 27.35 -16.36 6.00
C PHE A 327 27.61 -16.25 4.47
N VAL A 328 27.94 -15.07 3.94
CA VAL A 328 28.28 -14.89 2.50
C VAL A 328 29.53 -15.67 2.09
N SER A 329 30.48 -15.89 3.01
CA SER A 329 31.67 -16.71 2.75
C SER A 329 31.30 -18.18 2.48
N LEU A 330 30.35 -18.73 3.25
CA LEU A 330 29.80 -20.08 3.06
C LEU A 330 29.02 -20.19 1.76
N TYR A 331 28.30 -19.13 1.37
CA TYR A 331 27.69 -19.05 0.04
C TYR A 331 28.74 -19.20 -1.06
N LYS A 332 29.84 -18.44 -1.02
CA LYS A 332 30.88 -18.50 -2.07
C LYS A 332 31.47 -19.91 -2.21
N GLN A 333 31.52 -20.68 -1.14
CA GLN A 333 31.98 -22.07 -1.13
C GLN A 333 30.93 -23.06 -1.68
N ASN A 334 29.63 -22.73 -1.57
CA ASN A 334 28.49 -23.59 -1.95
C ASN A 334 27.63 -22.97 -3.08
N ARG A 335 28.26 -22.23 -3.99
CA ARG A 335 27.56 -21.34 -4.93
C ARG A 335 26.46 -22.02 -5.73
N ASP A 336 26.72 -23.21 -6.28
CA ASP A 336 25.75 -23.92 -7.13
C ASP A 336 24.51 -24.35 -6.35
N ALA A 337 24.70 -24.85 -5.13
CA ALA A 337 23.59 -25.22 -4.24
C ALA A 337 22.73 -24.01 -3.87
N VAL A 338 23.35 -22.86 -3.60
CA VAL A 338 22.63 -21.62 -3.25
C VAL A 338 21.90 -21.01 -4.46
N LEU A 339 22.46 -21.11 -5.66
CA LEU A 339 21.78 -20.69 -6.89
C LEU A 339 20.57 -21.58 -7.18
N GLU A 340 20.68 -22.88 -6.95
CA GLU A 340 19.57 -23.81 -7.12
C GLU A 340 18.48 -23.58 -6.08
N PHE A 341 18.86 -23.38 -4.81
CA PHE A 341 17.96 -22.95 -3.74
C PHE A 341 17.21 -21.65 -4.12
N SER A 342 17.93 -20.65 -4.62
CA SER A 342 17.32 -19.37 -5.02
C SER A 342 16.28 -19.57 -6.12
N LYS A 343 16.54 -20.44 -7.10
CA LYS A 343 15.58 -20.76 -8.16
C LYS A 343 14.36 -21.46 -7.59
N ASP A 344 14.54 -22.50 -6.77
CA ASP A 344 13.45 -23.27 -6.18
C ASP A 344 12.54 -22.42 -5.28
N GLU A 345 13.12 -21.55 -4.45
CA GLU A 345 12.36 -20.61 -3.61
C GLU A 345 11.50 -19.62 -4.43
N ILE A 346 12.01 -19.17 -5.58
CA ILE A 346 11.28 -18.29 -6.50
C ILE A 346 10.19 -19.07 -7.24
N THR A 347 10.50 -20.24 -7.82
CA THR A 347 9.56 -21.00 -8.66
C THR A 347 8.44 -21.65 -7.84
N SER A 348 8.75 -22.11 -6.63
CA SER A 348 7.75 -22.63 -5.68
C SER A 348 6.88 -21.54 -5.05
N GLY A 349 7.29 -20.27 -5.15
CA GLY A 349 6.60 -19.12 -4.55
C GLY A 349 6.80 -19.00 -3.03
N ARG A 350 7.62 -19.83 -2.40
CA ARG A 350 7.86 -19.83 -0.95
C ARG A 350 8.58 -18.59 -0.44
N ALA A 351 9.36 -17.93 -1.29
CA ALA A 351 10.00 -16.65 -0.98
C ALA A 351 9.15 -15.43 -1.37
N GLY A 352 7.92 -15.64 -1.87
CA GLY A 352 6.94 -14.60 -2.21
C GLY A 352 7.45 -13.49 -3.14
N ILE A 353 8.40 -13.82 -4.02
CA ILE A 353 8.98 -12.85 -4.96
C ILE A 353 8.02 -12.52 -6.09
N SER A 354 7.80 -11.23 -6.28
CA SER A 354 6.98 -10.64 -7.33
C SER A 354 7.80 -10.14 -8.51
N GLN A 355 7.16 -9.97 -9.68
CA GLN A 355 7.83 -9.44 -10.87
C GLN A 355 8.43 -8.03 -10.69
N PRO A 356 7.76 -7.08 -9.99
CA PRO A 356 8.35 -5.77 -9.68
C PRO A 356 9.66 -5.87 -8.88
N GLN A 357 9.74 -6.78 -7.90
CA GLN A 357 10.96 -7.00 -7.12
C GLN A 357 12.13 -7.48 -7.99
N VAL A 358 11.85 -8.43 -8.89
CA VAL A 358 12.84 -8.90 -9.86
C VAL A 358 13.27 -7.76 -10.79
N ASN A 359 12.34 -6.94 -11.27
CA ASN A 359 12.65 -5.81 -12.15
C ASN A 359 13.53 -4.76 -11.45
N LEU A 360 13.23 -4.44 -10.18
CA LEU A 360 14.05 -3.56 -9.35
C LEU A 360 15.48 -4.11 -9.23
N TYR A 361 15.63 -5.39 -8.88
CA TYR A 361 16.94 -6.04 -8.78
C TYR A 361 17.73 -5.98 -10.09
N ARG A 362 17.10 -6.31 -11.23
CA ARG A 362 17.75 -6.19 -12.55
C ARG A 362 18.19 -4.76 -12.84
N THR A 363 17.39 -3.78 -12.41
CA THR A 363 17.66 -2.37 -12.66
C THR A 363 18.82 -1.84 -11.83
N ILE A 364 18.89 -2.19 -10.54
CA ILE A 364 19.91 -1.67 -9.62
C ILE A 364 21.21 -2.46 -9.69
N VAL A 365 21.12 -3.79 -9.76
CA VAL A 365 22.27 -4.69 -9.66
C VAL A 365 22.78 -5.08 -11.05
N GLN A 366 21.92 -5.58 -11.94
CA GLN A 366 22.37 -6.10 -13.24
C GLN A 366 22.74 -5.02 -14.27
N LYS A 367 22.33 -3.74 -14.10
CA LYS A 367 22.84 -2.63 -14.94
C LYS A 367 24.28 -2.23 -14.58
N GLN A 368 24.77 -2.54 -13.39
CA GLN A 368 26.14 -2.20 -12.97
C GLN A 368 27.20 -3.13 -13.58
N ASP A 369 26.81 -4.32 -14.07
CA ASP A 369 27.71 -5.33 -14.66
C ASP A 369 27.94 -5.16 -16.18
N LYS A 370 27.37 -4.13 -16.82
CA LYS A 370 27.74 -3.80 -18.21
C LYS A 370 28.94 -2.85 -18.20
N PRO A 371 30.12 -3.23 -18.73
CA PRO A 371 31.16 -2.25 -18.98
C PRO A 371 30.58 -1.17 -19.91
N ALA A 372 30.87 0.10 -19.59
CA ALA A 372 30.57 1.20 -20.48
C ALA A 372 31.16 0.86 -21.85
N ALA A 373 30.30 0.72 -22.85
CA ALA A 373 30.76 0.61 -24.23
C ALA A 373 31.49 1.92 -24.55
N ILE A 374 32.81 1.83 -24.67
CA ILE A 374 33.69 2.90 -25.16
C ILE A 374 33.47 3.05 -26.66
#